data_AF-A0A1I3TC16-F1
#
_entry.id   AF-A0A1I3TC16-F1
#
_cell.length_a   1.000
_cell.length_b   1.000
_cell.length_c   1.000
_cell.angle_alpha   90.00
_cell.angle_beta   90.00
_cell.angle_gamma   90.00
#
_symmetry.space_group_name_H-M   'P 1'
#
loop_
_entity.id
_entity.type
_entity.pdbx_description
1 polymer ?
#
loop_
_entity_poly.entity_id
_entity_poly.type
_entity_poly.pdbx_seq_one_letter_code
_entity_poly.pdbx_strand_id
1 'polypeptide(L)' 'MTVFVYVNTAKQVGDKDHIKVFATVDAAEMWFDQNDPEGVAFEYDVIEEVGPPA' A
#
# COMPACT_ATOMS: atom_id res chain seq x y z
N MET A 1 13.55 1.92 -2.79
CA MET A 1 12.64 0.77 -2.50
C MET A 1 11.23 1.29 -2.68
N THR A 2 10.33 0.59 -3.37
CA THR A 2 8.93 1.03 -3.53
C THR A 2 7.97 0.12 -2.77
N VAL A 3 6.82 0.66 -2.42
CA VAL A 3 5.69 -0.06 -1.82
C VAL A 3 4.42 0.33 -2.55
N PHE A 4 3.43 -0.56 -2.53
CA PHE A 4 2.13 -0.32 -3.14
C PHE A 4 1.10 -0.16 -2.03
N VAL A 5 0.39 0.96 -2.03
CA VAL A 5 -0.54 1.33 -0.97
C VAL A 5 -1.97 1.34 -1.52
N TYR A 6 -2.83 0.51 -0.94
CA TYR A 6 -4.26 0.50 -1.17
C TYR A 6 -4.98 1.21 -0.02
N VAL A 7 -5.99 2.00 -0.37
CA VAL A 7 -6.86 2.71 0.57
C VAL A 7 -8.30 2.22 0.41
N ASN A 8 -8.85 1.60 1.45
CA ASN A 8 -10.26 1.26 1.49
C ASN A 8 -11.06 2.47 1.96
N THR A 9 -11.69 3.17 1.02
CA THR A 9 -12.49 4.38 1.29
C THR A 9 -13.81 4.09 2.01
N ALA A 10 -14.23 2.82 2.09
CA ALA A 10 -15.39 2.41 2.88
C ALA A 10 -15.05 2.25 4.38
N LYS A 11 -13.78 2.34 4.77
CA LYS A 11 -13.31 2.21 6.16
C LYS A 11 -12.85 3.56 6.70
N GLN A 12 -13.07 3.79 8.00
CA GLN A 12 -12.60 5.00 8.66
C GLN A 12 -11.10 4.95 8.92
N VAL A 13 -10.48 6.13 8.99
CA VAL A 13 -9.07 6.27 9.40
C VAL A 13 -8.88 5.63 10.78
N GLY A 14 -7.90 4.73 10.87
CA GLY A 14 -7.62 3.95 12.09
C GLY A 14 -8.24 2.55 12.11
N ASP A 15 -9.13 2.23 11.17
CA ASP A 15 -9.54 0.84 10.94
C ASP A 15 -8.36 0.04 10.36
N LYS A 16 -8.17 -1.19 10.86
CA LYS A 16 -7.10 -2.09 10.42
C LYS A 16 -7.16 -2.43 8.92
N ASP A 17 -8.33 -2.30 8.30
CA ASP A 17 -8.58 -2.57 6.89
C ASP A 17 -8.66 -1.30 6.04
N HIS A 18 -8.42 -0.12 6.62
CA HIS A 18 -8.38 1.14 5.88
C HIS A 18 -7.17 1.25 4.95
N ILE A 19 -6.01 0.74 5.36
CA ILE A 19 -4.78 0.76 4.57
C ILE A 19 -4.22 -0.66 4.46
N LYS A 20 -3.82 -1.04 3.25
CA LYS A 20 -2.97 -2.21 3.01
C LYS A 20 -1.74 -1.80 2.24
N VAL A 21 -0.59 -2.33 2.64
CA VAL A 21 0.71 -2.06 2.04
C VAL A 21 1.26 -3.37 1.51
N PHE A 22 1.66 -3.36 0.24
CA PHE A 22 2.22 -4.52 -0.45
C PHE A 22 3.66 -4.23 -0.87
N ALA A 23 4.50 -5.25 -0.84
CA ALA A 23 5.90 -5.15 -1.25
C ALA A 23 6.08 -5.17 -2.77
N THR A 24 5.13 -5.73 -3.52
CA THR A 24 5.17 -5.85 -4.99
C THR A 24 3.78 -5.63 -5.58
N VAL A 25 3.72 -5.25 -6.85
CA VAL A 25 2.46 -5.12 -7.60
C VAL A 25 1.73 -6.46 -7.70
N ASP A 26 2.43 -7.56 -7.99
CA ASP A 26 1.84 -8.90 -8.07
C ASP A 26 1.13 -9.31 -6.77
N ALA A 27 1.71 -8.95 -5.62
CA ALA A 27 1.10 -9.24 -4.32
C ALA A 27 -0.19 -8.42 -4.10
N ALA A 28 -0.25 -7.20 -4.62
CA ALA A 28 -1.46 -6.38 -4.59
C ALA A 28 -2.53 -6.96 -5.54
N GLU A 29 -2.17 -7.30 -6.78
CA GLU A 29 -3.08 -7.87 -7.78
C GLU A 29 -3.70 -9.20 -7.30
N MET A 30 -2.87 -10.14 -6.82
CA MET A 30 -3.37 -11.41 -6.27
C MET A 30 -4.32 -11.21 -5.08
N TRP A 31 -4.11 -10.15 -4.29
CA TRP A 31 -4.99 -9.80 -3.20
C TRP A 31 -6.31 -9.21 -3.72
N PHE A 32 -6.28 -8.34 -4.72
CA PHE A 32 -7.46 -7.74 -5.33
C PHE A 32 -8.39 -8.78 -5.96
N ASP A 33 -7.85 -9.74 -6.70
CA ASP A 33 -8.63 -10.84 -7.31
C ASP A 33 -9.56 -11.56 -6.31
N GLN A 34 -9.15 -11.65 -5.05
CA GLN A 34 -9.86 -12.39 -4.01
C GLN A 34 -10.70 -11.52 -3.07
N ASN A 35 -10.38 -10.23 -2.95
CA ASN A 35 -10.92 -9.39 -1.87
C ASN A 35 -11.62 -8.12 -2.37
N ASP A 36 -11.09 -7.50 -3.43
CA ASP A 36 -11.62 -6.27 -4.01
C ASP A 36 -11.20 -6.17 -5.48
N PRO A 37 -11.94 -6.80 -6.40
CA PRO A 37 -11.55 -6.88 -7.82
C PRO A 37 -11.48 -5.53 -8.53
N GLU A 38 -12.11 -4.50 -7.98
CA GLU A 38 -12.04 -3.12 -8.48
C GLU A 38 -11.01 -2.27 -7.70
N GLY A 39 -10.32 -2.87 -6.74
CA GLY A 39 -9.32 -2.23 -5.90
C GLY A 39 -8.07 -1.83 -6.69
N VAL A 40 -7.48 -0.69 -6.31
CA VAL A 40 -6.26 -0.17 -6.94
C VAL A 40 -5.27 0.21 -5.85
N ALA A 41 -4.02 -0.22 -6.00
CA ALA A 41 -2.91 0.21 -5.17
C ALA A 41 -2.03 1.21 -5.95
N PHE A 42 -1.54 2.23 -5.25
CA PHE A 42 -0.66 3.25 -5.83
C PHE A 42 0.78 3.01 -5.36
N GLU A 43 1.74 3.19 -6.28
CA GLU A 43 3.16 3.04 -5.99
C GLU A 43 3.71 4.27 -5.26
N TYR A 44 4.51 4.03 -4.22
CA TYR A 44 5.22 5.05 -3.46
C TYR A 44 6.67 4.64 -3.20
N ASP A 45 7.58 5.60 -3.36
CA ASP A 45 8.97 5.45 -2.91
C ASP A 45 9.04 5.46 -1.38
N VAL A 46 9.77 4.50 -0.82
CA VAL A 46 10.18 4.52 0.59
C VAL A 46 11.22 5.62 0.76
N ILE A 47 10.89 6.61 1.59
CA ILE A 47 11.81 7.69 1.95
C ILE A 47 12.89 7.10 2.85
N GLU A 48 14.13 7.10 2.39
CA GLU A 48 15.28 6.81 3.24
C GLU A 48 15.61 8.08 4.04
N GLU A 49 15.72 7.93 5.36
CA GLU A 49 16.15 9.04 6.21
C GLU A 49 17.60 9.40 5.84
N VAL A 50 17.79 10.49 5.11
CA VAL A 50 19.13 11.07 4.91
C VAL A 50 19.49 11.75 6.23
N GLY A 51 20.03 10.97 7.17
CA GLY A 51 20.67 11.51 8.37
C GLY A 51 21.75 12.52 7.98
N PRO A 52 22.06 13.53 8.83
CA PRO A 52 23.10 14.49 8.52
C PRO A 52 24.43 13.76 8.23
N PRO A 53 25.22 14.18 7.22
CA PRO A 53 26.51 13.57 6.94
C PRO A 53 27.40 13.63 8.19
N ALA A 54 28.01 12.48 8.52
CA ALA A 54 28.93 12.32 9.64
C ALA A 54 30.25 13.05 9.41
#